data_AF-A0AAV0VPK7-F1
#
_entry.id   AF-A0AAV0VPK7-F1
#
_cell.length_a   1.000
_cell.length_b   1.000
_cell.length_c   1.000
_cell.angle_alpha   90.00
_cell.angle_beta   90.00
_cell.angle_gamma   90.00
#
_symmetry.space_group_name_H-M   'P 1'
#
loop_
_entity.id
_entity.type
_entity.pdbx_description
1 polymer ?
#
loop_
_entity_poly.entity_id
_entity_poly.type
_entity_poly.pdbx_seq_one_letter_code
_entity_poly.pdbx_strand_id
1 'polypeptide(L)'
;MQQNRLLGKAYIGFQRQGKKVSQDVNKDERKMKPTCASTFCNKSKNRYCDNFSESERSELFNHFWNNCTSWAEKKTVCVNMITKTETKRIIYNDRK
;
A
#
# COMPACT_ATOMS: atom_id res chain seq x y z
N MET A 1 19.39 0.70 6.85
CA MET A 1 18.18 1.53 7.09
C MET A 1 17.27 1.62 5.87
N GLN A 2 17.72 2.21 4.75
CA GLN A 2 16.87 2.42 3.56
C GLN A 2 16.41 1.08 2.93
N GLN A 3 17.31 0.09 2.87
CA GLN A 3 17.00 -1.27 2.44
C GLN A 3 16.02 -1.99 3.38
N ASN A 4 16.20 -1.90 4.70
CA ASN A 4 15.25 -2.51 5.65
C ASN A 4 13.84 -1.93 5.50
N ARG A 5 13.73 -0.60 5.36
CA ARG A 5 12.44 0.06 5.11
C ARG A 5 11.80 -0.43 3.80
N LEU A 6 12.60 -0.61 2.76
CA LEU A 6 12.15 -1.10 1.48
C LEU A 6 11.63 -2.55 1.59
N LEU A 7 12.37 -3.42 2.28
CA LEU A 7 12.02 -4.82 2.48
C LEU A 7 10.97 -5.05 3.58
N GLY A 8 10.47 -3.97 4.19
CA GLY A 8 9.52 -4.05 5.30
C GLY A 8 10.10 -4.67 6.58
N LYS A 9 11.43 -4.73 6.73
CA LYS A 9 12.11 -5.21 7.95
C LYS A 9 12.17 -4.12 9.01
N ALA A 10 12.42 -4.52 10.25
CA ALA A 10 12.60 -3.58 11.35
C ALA A 10 13.75 -2.59 11.08
N TYR A 11 13.57 -1.33 11.49
CA TYR A 11 14.56 -0.27 11.31
C TYR A 11 14.38 0.88 12.31
N ILE A 12 15.45 1.66 12.53
CA ILE A 12 15.38 2.91 13.31
C ILE A 12 14.94 4.04 12.38
N GLY A 13 13.76 4.60 12.63
CA GLY A 13 13.16 5.71 11.93
C GLY A 13 13.37 7.06 12.62
N PHE A 14 12.93 8.11 11.93
CA PHE A 14 13.01 9.48 12.43
C PHE A 14 11.71 9.89 13.14
N GLN A 15 11.82 10.67 14.21
CA GLN A 15 10.72 11.45 14.78
C GLN A 15 11.06 12.93 14.82
N ARG A 16 10.02 13.75 14.93
CA ARG A 16 10.13 15.19 15.07
C ARG A 16 9.44 15.63 16.35
N GLN A 17 10.16 16.32 17.21
CA GLN A 17 9.64 16.97 18.40
C GLN A 17 9.86 18.48 18.25
N GLY A 18 8.83 19.18 17.78
CA GLY A 18 8.91 20.59 17.39
C GLY A 18 9.91 20.81 16.25
N LYS A 19 10.97 21.59 16.53
CA LYS A 19 12.03 21.88 15.55
C LYS A 19 13.14 20.82 15.51
N LYS A 20 13.22 19.92 16.50
CA LYS A 20 14.26 18.89 16.57
C LYS A 20 13.82 17.62 15.85
N VAL A 21 14.74 17.02 15.09
CA VAL A 21 14.58 15.72 14.44
C VAL A 21 15.59 14.77 15.04
N SER A 22 15.13 13.62 15.54
CA SER A 22 15.96 12.56 16.09
C SER A 22 15.70 11.25 15.36
N GLN A 23 16.70 10.37 15.32
CA GLN A 23 16.62 9.05 14.73
C GLN A 23 16.74 7.97 15.81
N ASP A 24 15.67 7.79 16.55
CA ASP A 24 15.63 6.97 17.75
C ASP A 24 14.32 6.17 17.86
N VAL A 25 13.50 6.16 16.80
CA VAL A 25 12.23 5.42 16.81
C VAL A 25 12.39 4.04 16.20
N ASN A 26 12.26 3.00 17.01
CA ASN A 26 12.14 1.65 16.49
C ASN A 26 10.85 1.51 15.68
N LYS A 27 10.99 1.06 14.44
CA LYS A 27 9.88 0.68 13.56
C LYS A 27 9.95 -0.82 13.37
N ASP A 28 8.88 -1.50 13.76
CA ASP A 28 8.76 -2.95 13.62
C ASP A 28 8.69 -3.36 12.15
N GLU A 29 8.99 -4.63 11.91
CA GLU A 29 8.77 -5.26 10.62
C GLU A 29 7.29 -5.25 10.22
N ARG A 30 7.04 -5.24 8.91
CA ARG A 30 5.71 -5.36 8.35
C ARG A 30 5.22 -6.78 8.54
N LYS A 31 3.98 -6.91 9.01
CA LYS A 31 3.28 -8.18 9.16
C LYS A 31 1.95 -8.11 8.43
N MET A 32 1.58 -9.20 7.77
CA MET A 32 0.24 -9.30 7.19
C MET A 32 -0.78 -9.34 8.33
N LYS A 33 -1.77 -8.46 8.26
CA LYS A 33 -2.85 -8.39 9.25
C LYS A 33 -4.00 -9.33 8.85
N PRO A 34 -4.92 -9.64 9.78
CA PRO A 34 -6.14 -10.38 9.46
C PRO A 34 -6.92 -9.75 8.30
N THR A 35 -7.75 -10.55 7.63
CA THR A 35 -8.67 -10.07 6.58
C THR A 35 -9.56 -8.96 7.12
N CYS A 36 -9.94 -8.03 6.25
CA CYS A 36 -10.81 -6.93 6.65
C CYS A 36 -12.16 -7.47 7.14
N ALA A 37 -12.53 -7.12 8.38
CA ALA A 37 -13.83 -7.45 8.96
C ALA A 37 -14.70 -6.19 9.19
N SER A 38 -14.36 -5.07 8.55
CA SER A 38 -15.09 -3.81 8.72
C SER A 38 -16.47 -3.93 8.08
N THR A 39 -17.52 -3.63 8.87
CA THR A 39 -18.90 -3.60 8.39
C THR A 39 -19.10 -2.63 7.22
N PHE A 40 -18.34 -1.53 7.20
CA PHE A 40 -18.35 -0.57 6.10
C PHE A 40 -17.80 -1.19 4.80
N CYS A 41 -16.69 -1.93 4.88
CA CYS A 41 -16.12 -2.61 3.71
C CYS A 41 -17.05 -3.70 3.19
N ASN A 42 -17.62 -4.53 4.08
CA ASN A 42 -18.52 -5.62 3.69
C ASN A 42 -19.80 -5.13 3.02
N LYS A 43 -20.31 -3.95 3.40
CA LYS A 43 -21.50 -3.34 2.76
C LYS A 43 -21.18 -2.59 1.46
N SER A 44 -19.90 -2.37 1.16
CA SER A 44 -19.48 -1.51 0.06
C SER A 44 -19.47 -2.26 -1.26
N LYS A 45 -20.14 -1.71 -2.29
CA LYS A 45 -20.19 -2.31 -3.64
C LYS A 45 -18.90 -2.18 -4.45
N ASN A 46 -17.90 -1.47 -3.92
CA ASN A 46 -16.63 -1.20 -4.62
C ASN A 46 -15.39 -1.54 -3.79
N ARG A 47 -15.58 -2.22 -2.64
CA ARG A 47 -14.48 -2.73 -1.82
C ARG A 47 -14.66 -4.23 -1.69
N TYR A 48 -13.69 -4.97 -2.20
CA TYR A 48 -13.72 -6.43 -2.28
C TYR A 48 -12.63 -7.02 -1.36
N CYS A 49 -12.57 -6.52 -0.12
CA CYS A 49 -11.48 -6.85 0.79
C CYS A 49 -11.50 -8.31 1.25
N ASP A 50 -12.66 -8.96 1.16
CA ASP A 50 -12.98 -10.33 1.50
C ASP A 50 -12.91 -11.29 0.30
N ASN A 51 -12.76 -10.80 -0.93
CA ASN A 51 -12.67 -11.64 -2.13
C ASN A 51 -11.34 -12.40 -2.25
N PHE A 52 -10.29 -11.96 -1.55
CA PHE A 52 -8.98 -12.58 -1.63
C PHE A 52 -8.83 -13.65 -0.55
N SER A 53 -8.45 -14.86 -0.97
CA SER A 53 -8.06 -15.94 -0.07
C SER A 53 -6.81 -15.55 0.75
N GLU A 54 -6.61 -16.21 1.89
CA GLU A 54 -5.42 -15.96 2.73
C GLU A 54 -4.11 -16.25 1.98
N SER A 55 -4.10 -17.25 1.10
CA SER A 55 -2.96 -17.57 0.23
C SER A 55 -2.63 -16.44 -0.74
N GLU A 56 -3.63 -15.89 -1.43
CA GLU A 56 -3.42 -14.77 -2.37
C GLU A 56 -2.93 -13.52 -1.63
N ARG A 57 -3.50 -13.24 -0.45
CA ARG A 57 -3.05 -12.12 0.41
C ARG A 57 -1.58 -12.29 0.82
N SER A 58 -1.20 -13.51 1.21
CA SER A 58 0.17 -13.86 1.59
C SER A 58 1.14 -13.73 0.42
N GLU A 59 0.77 -14.22 -0.76
CA GLU A 59 1.59 -14.10 -1.97
C GLU A 59 1.82 -12.63 -2.36
N LEU A 60 0.75 -11.83 -2.40
CA LEU A 60 0.84 -10.39 -2.66
C LEU A 60 1.73 -9.67 -1.64
N PHE A 61 1.57 -9.99 -0.35
CA PHE A 61 2.36 -9.41 0.72
C PHE A 61 3.85 -9.74 0.57
N ASN A 62 4.16 -11.01 0.36
CA ASN A 62 5.53 -11.49 0.24
C ASN A 62 6.19 -10.96 -1.04
N HIS A 63 5.48 -10.98 -2.17
CA HIS A 63 6.00 -10.41 -3.41
C HIS A 63 6.33 -8.91 -3.23
N PHE A 64 5.40 -8.14 -2.66
CA PHE A 64 5.59 -6.69 -2.51
C PHE A 64 6.70 -6.32 -1.52
N TRP A 65 6.81 -7.00 -0.37
CA TRP A 65 7.79 -6.66 0.66
C TRP A 65 9.12 -7.38 0.50
N ASN A 66 9.15 -8.64 0.10
CA ASN A 66 10.37 -9.45 0.06
C ASN A 66 11.02 -9.47 -1.33
N ASN A 67 10.24 -9.44 -2.40
CA ASN A 67 10.77 -9.62 -3.76
C ASN A 67 11.02 -8.29 -4.50
N CYS A 68 10.25 -7.23 -4.19
CA CYS A 68 10.52 -5.91 -4.75
C CYS A 68 11.72 -5.24 -4.05
N THR A 69 12.82 -5.09 -4.78
CA THR A 69 14.11 -4.53 -4.35
C THR A 69 14.29 -3.05 -4.69
N SER A 70 13.28 -2.41 -5.29
CA SER A 70 13.23 -0.94 -5.42
C SER A 70 11.83 -0.34 -5.24
N TRP A 71 11.79 0.97 -4.94
CA TRP A 71 10.53 1.72 -4.91
C TRP A 71 9.89 1.83 -6.29
N ALA A 72 10.68 1.78 -7.36
CA ALA A 72 10.18 1.77 -8.73
C ALA A 72 9.41 0.48 -9.00
N GLU A 73 9.97 -0.68 -8.66
CA GLU A 73 9.30 -1.98 -8.77
C GLU A 73 7.99 -2.03 -7.97
N LYS A 74 7.99 -1.56 -6.71
CA LYS A 74 6.78 -1.47 -5.90
C LYS A 74 5.68 -0.64 -6.57
N LYS A 75 6.05 0.49 -7.18
CA LYS A 75 5.10 1.33 -7.93
C LYS A 75 4.55 0.59 -9.16
N THR A 76 5.43 -0.06 -9.92
CA THR A 76 5.05 -0.84 -11.11
C THR A 76 4.06 -1.95 -10.75
N VAL A 77 4.31 -2.70 -9.69
CA VAL A 77 3.39 -3.73 -9.18
C VAL A 77 2.01 -3.12 -8.89
N CYS A 78 1.94 -2.02 -8.14
CA CYS A 78 0.67 -1.35 -7.85
C CYS A 78 -0.08 -0.87 -9.12
N VAL A 79 0.64 -0.31 -10.10
CA VAL A 79 0.03 0.21 -11.34
C VAL A 79 -0.45 -0.90 -12.26
N ASN A 80 0.23 -2.04 -12.27
CA ASN A 80 -0.13 -3.17 -13.12
C ASN A 80 -1.28 -4.00 -12.53
N MET A 81 -1.55 -3.89 -11.24
CA MET A 81 -2.67 -4.56 -10.56
C MET A 81 -4.00 -3.79 -10.64
N ILE A 82 -4.04 -2.65 -11.35
CA ILE A 82 -5.28 -1.88 -11.52
C ILE A 82 -5.75 -1.89 -12.97
N THR A 83 -7.05 -2.08 -13.16
CA THR A 83 -7.69 -1.84 -14.45
C THR A 83 -7.95 -0.34 -14.60
N LYS A 84 -7.30 0.29 -15.58
CA LYS A 84 -7.60 1.68 -15.95
C LYS A 84 -8.91 1.69 -16.74
N THR A 85 -9.83 2.54 -16.33
CA THR A 85 -11.08 2.78 -17.05
C THR A 85 -11.17 4.24 -17.42
N GLU A 86 -11.76 4.53 -18.59
CA GLU A 86 -11.97 5.91 -19.01
C GLU A 86 -12.95 6.60 -18.05
N THR A 87 -12.60 7.82 -17.65
CA THR A 87 -13.48 8.63 -16.80
C THR A 87 -14.73 9.00 -17.60
N LYS A 88 -15.92 8.76 -17.04
CA LYS A 88 -17.21 9.25 -17.59
C LYS A 88 -17.39 10.77 -17.44
N ARG A 89 -16.33 11.56 -17.56
CA ARG A 89 -16.45 13.02 -17.58
C ARG A 89 -17.01 13.40 -18.94
N ILE A 90 -18.26 13.83 -18.96
CA ILE A 90 -18.80 14.58 -20.09
C ILE A 90 -18.02 15.90 -20.10
N ILE A 91 -17.10 16.05 -21.06
CA ILE A 91 -16.51 17.36 -21.34
C ILE A 91 -17.64 18.16 -21.99
N TYR A 92 -18.31 19.02 -21.23
CA TYR A 92 -19.07 20.09 -21.84
C TYR A 92 -18.05 20.97 -22.55
N ASN A 93 -18.05 20.92 -23.89
CA ASN A 93 -17.40 21.94 -24.71
C ASN A 93 -18.19 23.24 -24.50
N ASP A 94 -17.95 23.92 -23.38
CA ASP A 94 -18.53 25.21 -23.11
C ASP A 94 -17.80 26.24 -23.99
N ARG A 95 -18.54 26.69 -25.00
CA ARG A 95 -18.62 28.07 -25.52
C ARG A 95 -17.31 28.77 -25.89
N LYS A 96 -17.09 28.88 -27.20
CA LYS A 96 -16.85 30.19 -27.84
C LYS A 96 -17.73 30.34 -29.07
#